data_AF-A0A645H5N8-F1
#
_entry.id   AF-A0A645H5N8-F1
#
_cell.length_a   1.000
_cell.length_b   1.000
_cell.length_c   1.000
_cell.angle_alpha   90.00
_cell.angle_beta   90.00
_cell.angle_gamma   90.00
#
_symmetry.space_group_name_H-M   'P 1'
#
loop_
_entity.id
_entity.type
_entity.pdbx_description
1 polymer ?
#
loop_
_entity_poly.entity_id
_entity_poly.type
_entity_poly.pdbx_seq_one_letter_code
_entity_poly.pdbx_strand_id
1 'polypeptide(L)'
;MDGEFKNGKKDAEGKDIIQRKIALYAQDANRNITARYTLTAPRLTINSPEASIQHGTFKGDLYVSSKNFKLVDATVDGNVYFTADEAKGTFTMDDKSKVTGKQEIKK
;
A
#
# COMPACT_ATOMS: atom_id res chain seq x y z
N MET A 1 -7.48 -5.00 5.92
CA MET A 1 -6.10 -5.18 6.42
C MET A 1 -5.96 -4.31 7.63
N ASP A 2 -5.90 -4.95 8.80
CA ASP A 2 -6.23 -4.32 10.08
C ASP A 2 -5.12 -4.56 11.10
N GLY A 3 -4.92 -3.59 11.99
CA GLY A 3 -3.93 -3.64 13.07
C GLY A 3 -2.63 -2.88 12.78
N GLU A 4 -1.84 -2.69 13.84
CA GLU A 4 -0.54 -2.00 13.80
C GLU A 4 0.60 -3.02 13.98
N PHE A 5 1.61 -2.97 13.11
CA PHE A 5 2.69 -3.95 13.06
C PHE A 5 4.04 -3.25 13.10
N LYS A 6 4.94 -3.75 13.95
CA LYS A 6 6.33 -3.27 14.06
C LYS A 6 7.21 -4.12 13.16
N ASN A 7 8.16 -3.51 12.46
CA ASN A 7 9.10 -4.25 11.59
C ASN A 7 10.40 -4.68 12.29
N GLY A 8 10.45 -4.56 13.62
CA GLY A 8 11.61 -4.90 14.44
C GLY A 8 12.75 -3.88 14.42
N LYS A 9 12.60 -2.75 13.71
CA LYS A 9 13.56 -1.63 13.71
C LYS A 9 13.07 -0.48 14.56
N LYS A 10 14.02 0.36 14.98
CA LYS A 10 13.78 1.61 15.70
C LYS A 10 14.19 2.82 14.84
N ASP A 11 13.51 3.94 15.01
CA ASP A 11 13.90 5.21 14.41
C ASP A 11 15.05 5.88 15.20
N ALA A 12 15.45 7.07 14.78
CA ALA A 12 16.55 7.83 15.41
C ALA A 12 16.26 8.20 16.88
N GLU A 13 14.98 8.22 17.28
CA GLU A 13 14.53 8.51 18.64
C GLU A 13 14.32 7.23 19.47
N GLY A 14 14.60 6.06 18.90
CA GLY A 14 14.46 4.76 19.58
C GLY A 14 13.04 4.19 19.60
N LYS A 15 12.08 4.84 18.91
CA LYS A 15 10.70 4.39 18.80
C LYS A 15 10.56 3.31 17.74
N ASP A 16 9.67 2.35 17.97
CA ASP A 16 9.45 1.25 17.03
C ASP A 16 8.85 1.75 15.71
N ILE A 17 9.42 1.27 14.60
CA ILE A 17 8.94 1.61 13.27
C ILE A 17 7.74 0.73 12.92
N ILE A 18 6.62 1.38 12.63
CA ILE A 18 5.40 0.75 12.15
C ILE A 18 5.52 0.53 10.63
N GLN A 19 5.18 -0.66 10.17
CA GLN A 19 5.15 -0.98 8.74
C GLN A 19 4.33 -2.23 8.47
N ARG A 20 3.51 -2.18 7.40
CA ARG A 20 2.86 -3.38 6.85
C ARG A 20 2.95 -3.41 5.34
N LYS A 21 3.28 -4.56 4.76
CA LYS A 21 3.51 -4.71 3.31
C LYS A 21 2.70 -5.87 2.73
N ILE A 22 2.01 -5.60 1.62
CA ILE A 22 1.56 -6.62 0.67
C ILE A 22 2.59 -6.65 -0.46
N ALA A 23 3.48 -7.64 -0.41
CA ALA A 23 4.50 -7.85 -1.43
C ALA A 23 3.92 -8.71 -2.56
N LEU A 24 3.63 -8.10 -3.71
CA LEU A 24 3.13 -8.80 -4.89
C LEU A 24 4.26 -9.13 -5.85
N TYR A 25 5.36 -9.65 -5.32
CA TYR A 25 6.56 -9.93 -6.10
C TYR A 25 7.43 -11.02 -5.46
N ALA A 26 8.32 -11.61 -6.27
CA ALA A 26 9.45 -12.39 -5.80
C ALA A 26 10.75 -11.63 -6.07
N GLN A 27 11.78 -11.92 -5.27
CA GLN A 27 13.10 -11.35 -5.44
C GLN A 27 14.19 -12.41 -5.27
N ASP A 28 15.34 -12.19 -5.90
CA ASP A 28 16.55 -12.98 -5.67
C ASP A 28 17.31 -12.54 -4.40
N ALA A 29 18.45 -13.18 -4.13
CA ALA A 29 19.32 -12.86 -2.99
C ALA A 29 19.91 -11.43 -3.06
N ASN A 30 20.03 -10.85 -4.26
CA ASN A 30 20.52 -9.50 -4.50
C ASN A 30 19.40 -8.45 -4.47
N ARG A 31 18.16 -8.86 -4.13
CA ARG A 31 16.94 -8.03 -4.11
C ARG A 31 16.49 -7.53 -5.49
N ASN A 32 16.92 -8.19 -6.56
CA ASN A 32 16.34 -7.95 -7.88
C ASN A 32 14.94 -8.55 -7.91
N ILE A 33 13.98 -7.81 -8.43
CA ILE A 33 12.61 -8.31 -8.64
C ILE A 33 12.63 -9.33 -9.77
N THR A 34 12.30 -10.58 -9.48
CA THR A 34 12.35 -11.70 -10.45
C THR A 34 10.98 -12.12 -10.96
N ALA A 35 9.91 -11.78 -10.21
CA ALA A 35 8.54 -12.01 -10.64
C ALA A 35 7.62 -10.95 -10.03
N ARG A 36 6.51 -10.67 -10.73
CA ARG A 36 5.45 -9.77 -10.29
C ARG A 36 4.13 -10.51 -10.36
N TYR A 37 3.28 -10.29 -9.37
CA TYR A 37 2.02 -11.01 -9.21
C TYR A 37 0.83 -10.08 -9.28
N THR A 38 -0.32 -10.66 -9.66
CA THR A 38 -1.61 -9.98 -9.60
C THR A 38 -2.45 -10.61 -8.50
N LEU A 39 -2.86 -9.80 -7.52
CA LEU A 39 -3.88 -10.17 -6.55
C LEU A 39 -5.23 -9.64 -7.02
N THR A 40 -6.16 -10.54 -7.33
CA THR A 40 -7.51 -10.17 -7.77
C THR A 40 -8.49 -10.34 -6.62
N ALA A 41 -9.18 -9.27 -6.27
CA ALA A 41 -10.29 -9.29 -5.31
C ALA A 41 -11.19 -8.08 -5.61
N PRO A 42 -12.51 -8.16 -5.43
CA PRO A 42 -13.40 -7.04 -5.75
C PRO A 42 -13.06 -5.77 -4.94
N ARG A 43 -12.64 -5.95 -3.69
CA ARG A 43 -12.31 -4.86 -2.76
C ARG A 43 -11.20 -5.27 -1.79
N LEU A 44 -10.34 -4.33 -1.43
CA LEU A 44 -9.44 -4.43 -0.27
C LEU A 44 -9.50 -3.16 0.59
N THR A 45 -9.74 -3.32 1.90
CA THR A 45 -9.73 -2.21 2.86
C THR A 45 -8.36 -2.09 3.55
N ILE A 46 -7.85 -0.88 3.65
CA ILE A 46 -6.58 -0.52 4.30
C ILE A 46 -6.88 0.28 5.57
N ASN A 47 -6.79 -0.38 6.72
CA ASN A 47 -6.97 0.22 8.06
C ASN A 47 -5.67 0.18 8.88
N SER A 48 -4.60 -0.39 8.32
CA SER A 48 -3.29 -0.51 8.97
C SER A 48 -2.43 0.71 8.62
N PRO A 49 -1.93 1.47 9.62
CA PRO A 49 -1.04 2.60 9.35
C PRO A 49 0.27 2.14 8.71
N GLU A 50 0.90 3.02 7.92
CA GLU A 50 2.16 2.72 7.21
C GLU A 50 2.09 1.49 6.29
N ALA A 51 0.88 1.19 5.80
CA ALA A 51 0.64 0.10 4.86
C ALA A 51 1.23 0.40 3.49
N SER A 52 1.63 -0.64 2.76
CA SER A 52 2.01 -0.52 1.35
C SER A 52 1.66 -1.73 0.51
N ILE A 53 1.38 -1.50 -0.77
CA ILE A 53 1.34 -2.53 -1.83
C ILE A 53 2.57 -2.31 -2.71
N GLN A 54 3.32 -3.37 -3.01
CA GLN A 54 4.61 -3.25 -3.72
C GLN A 54 4.77 -4.17 -4.92
N HIS A 55 5.38 -3.65 -5.99
CA HIS A 55 5.95 -4.33 -7.17
C HIS A 55 4.97 -5.16 -8.05
N GLY A 56 3.68 -5.19 -7.79
CA GLY A 56 2.71 -5.97 -8.56
C GLY A 56 1.40 -5.25 -8.79
N THR A 57 0.36 -6.00 -9.16
CA THR A 57 -0.96 -5.45 -9.46
C THR A 57 -2.00 -5.90 -8.45
N PHE A 58 -2.72 -4.96 -7.84
CA PHE A 58 -3.99 -5.26 -7.20
C PHE A 58 -5.11 -4.97 -8.20
N LYS A 59 -5.92 -5.97 -8.53
CA LYS A 59 -7.06 -5.84 -9.43
C LYS A 59 -8.35 -5.81 -8.62
N GLY A 60 -8.92 -4.62 -8.48
CA GLY A 60 -10.04 -4.32 -7.58
C GLY A 60 -9.97 -2.92 -6.99
N ASP A 61 -10.98 -2.56 -6.20
CA ASP A 61 -11.03 -1.26 -5.55
C ASP A 61 -10.36 -1.26 -4.17
N LEU A 62 -9.58 -0.21 -3.88
CA LEU A 62 -9.03 0.06 -2.56
C LEU A 62 -9.92 1.00 -1.76
N TYR A 63 -10.08 0.71 -0.48
CA TYR A 63 -10.75 1.57 0.50
C TYR A 63 -9.77 1.89 1.62
N VAL A 64 -9.29 3.13 1.67
CA VAL A 64 -8.17 3.54 2.52
C VAL A 64 -8.70 4.43 3.64
N SER A 65 -8.61 3.92 4.87
CA SER A 65 -9.03 4.64 6.09
C SER A 65 -7.85 5.10 6.93
N SER A 66 -6.71 4.43 6.83
CA SER A 66 -5.52 4.74 7.63
C SER A 66 -4.55 5.67 6.92
N LYS A 67 -3.80 6.42 7.72
CA LYS A 67 -2.74 7.32 7.24
C LYS A 67 -1.52 6.59 6.66
N ASN A 68 -0.78 7.33 5.85
CA ASN A 68 0.52 6.95 5.29
C ASN A 68 0.48 5.64 4.47
N PHE A 69 -0.62 5.38 3.76
CA PHE A 69 -0.69 4.30 2.79
C PHE A 69 0.15 4.63 1.55
N LYS A 70 0.92 3.65 1.05
CA LYS A 70 1.89 3.85 -0.04
C LYS A 70 1.72 2.84 -1.16
N LEU A 71 1.76 3.29 -2.41
CA LEU A 71 2.04 2.43 -3.55
C LEU A 71 3.52 2.55 -3.92
N VAL A 72 4.21 1.42 -4.06
CA VAL A 72 5.63 1.39 -4.44
C VAL A 72 5.79 0.45 -5.62
N ASP A 73 6.04 0.99 -6.81
CA ASP A 73 6.13 0.24 -8.05
C ASP A 73 4.91 -0.71 -8.24
N ALA A 74 3.72 -0.22 -7.87
CA ALA A 74 2.51 -1.03 -7.81
C ALA A 74 1.38 -0.43 -8.68
N THR A 75 0.61 -1.31 -9.32
CA THR A 75 -0.59 -0.92 -10.06
C THR A 75 -1.85 -1.27 -9.27
N VAL A 76 -2.76 -0.32 -9.13
CA VAL A 76 -4.15 -0.56 -8.75
C VAL A 76 -4.96 -0.53 -10.03
N ASP A 77 -5.36 -1.71 -10.50
CA ASP A 77 -6.32 -1.86 -11.59
C ASP A 77 -7.75 -1.77 -11.02
N GLY A 78 -8.18 -0.53 -10.77
CA GLY A 78 -9.40 -0.19 -10.05
C GLY A 78 -9.34 1.23 -9.46
N ASN A 79 -10.27 1.53 -8.56
CA ASN A 79 -10.36 2.83 -7.90
C ASN A 79 -9.69 2.82 -6.53
N VAL A 80 -9.28 4.01 -6.06
CA VAL A 80 -8.86 4.24 -4.68
C VAL A 80 -9.82 5.21 -4.03
N TYR A 81 -10.54 4.74 -3.02
CA TYR A 81 -11.46 5.52 -2.22
C TYR A 81 -10.86 5.81 -0.85
N PHE A 82 -10.76 7.08 -0.49
CA PHE A 82 -10.33 7.50 0.83
C PHE A 82 -11.55 7.74 1.72
N THR A 83 -11.60 7.11 2.90
CA THR A 83 -12.72 7.27 3.85
C THR A 83 -12.45 8.35 4.90
N ALA A 84 -11.23 8.91 4.93
CA ALA A 84 -10.83 10.00 5.81
C ALA A 84 -9.95 11.01 5.05
N ASP A 85 -10.05 12.30 5.40
CA ASP A 85 -9.22 13.36 4.81
C ASP A 85 -7.72 13.13 5.09
N GLU A 86 -7.38 12.67 6.29
CA GLU A 86 -5.99 12.33 6.67
C GLU A 86 -5.43 11.20 5.79
N ALA A 87 -6.24 10.17 5.51
CA ALA A 87 -5.83 9.07 4.64
C ALA A 87 -5.50 9.54 3.22
N LYS A 88 -6.31 10.46 2.67
CA LYS A 88 -6.03 11.08 1.36
C LYS A 88 -4.80 11.99 1.41
N GLY A 89 -4.69 12.83 2.43
CA GLY A 89 -3.60 13.82 2.56
C GLY A 89 -2.23 13.20 2.79
N THR A 90 -2.18 11.96 3.30
CA THR A 90 -0.94 11.23 3.59
C THR A 90 -0.68 10.06 2.62
N PHE A 91 -1.57 9.84 1.66
CA PHE A 91 -1.37 8.84 0.62
C PHE A 91 -0.24 9.25 -0.32
N THR A 92 0.66 8.32 -0.62
CA THR A 92 1.74 8.56 -1.58
C THR A 92 1.87 7.40 -2.56
N MET A 93 2.41 7.71 -3.73
CA MET A 93 2.77 6.73 -4.75
C MET A 93 4.04 7.20 -5.45
N ASP A 94 4.93 6.27 -5.79
CA ASP A 94 6.13 6.59 -6.57
C ASP A 94 5.82 6.71 -8.08
N ASP A 95 6.80 7.18 -8.86
CA ASP A 95 6.64 7.40 -10.31
C ASP A 95 6.40 6.11 -11.10
N LYS A 96 6.66 4.94 -10.50
CA LYS A 96 6.43 3.63 -11.10
C LYS A 96 5.04 3.07 -10.80
N SER A 97 4.36 3.65 -9.82
CA SER A 97 3.03 3.23 -9.41
C SER A 97 1.96 3.84 -10.30
N LYS A 98 0.82 3.16 -10.38
CA LYS A 98 -0.31 3.60 -11.21
C LYS A 98 -1.64 3.24 -10.56
N VAL A 99 -2.62 4.14 -10.66
CA VAL A 99 -4.04 3.84 -10.42
C VAL A 99 -4.76 4.01 -11.75
N THR A 100 -5.46 2.98 -12.22
CA THR A 100 -6.14 3.02 -13.53
C THR A 100 -7.51 3.68 -13.46
N GLY A 101 -8.17 3.60 -12.30
CA GLY A 101 -9.43 4.25 -12.03
C GLY A 101 -9.28 5.58 -11.32
N LYS A 102 -10.30 5.93 -10.54
CA LYS A 102 -10.39 7.21 -9.84
C LYS A 102 -9.66 7.20 -8.51
N GLN A 103 -9.26 8.38 -8.07
CA GLN A 103 -8.79 8.65 -6.71
C GLN A 103 -9.72 9.71 -6.09
N GLU A 104 -10.62 9.28 -5.22
CA GLU A 104 -11.69 10.14 -4.70
C GLU A 104 -11.85 9.97 -3.19
N ILE A 105 -12.28 11.04 -2.53
CA ILE A 105 -12.76 10.92 -1.16
C ILE A 105 -14.20 10.39 -1.19
N LYS A 106 -14.47 9.37 -0.38
CA LYS A 106 -15.79 8.75 -0.24
C LYS A 106 -16.06 8.53 1.24
N LYS A 107 -16.65 9.56 1.85
CA LYS A 107 -17.09 9.57 3.25
C LYS A 107 -18.36 8.74 3.42
#